data_AF-A0A3N4M5F3-F1
#
_entry.id   AF-A0A3N4M5F3-F1
#
_cell.length_a   1.000
_cell.length_b   1.000
_cell.length_c   1.000
_cell.angle_alpha   90.00
_cell.angle_beta   90.00
_cell.angle_gamma   90.00
#
_symmetry.space_group_name_H-M   'P 1'
#
loop_
_entity.id
_entity.type
_entity.pdbx_description
1 polymer ?
#
loop_
_entity_poly.entity_id
_entity_poly.type
_entity_poly.pdbx_seq_one_letter_code
_entity_poly.pdbx_strand_id
1 'polypeptide(L)'
;MKKHVLLIALAAGVFATACKKEKEVAGADDRGLTAGTINTPCTGAFGPVDLPEIISGNRTLSNDTIYLLDGKTWVKNGTLTIEPGTVIKGVKKSTPAQASGLIITTGAQINAQGTETCPIVFTSNETSPVPGDWGGVVILGNAKICTPTGTAQIEGITAAPPGVTYTYGGTTADATSGIFSYVRIEYAGAVISQGNELNGLTLGGVGCGTKLDHIATYYGADDGFEFFGGNVNAKYLLAVANHDDQFDFDFGYRGSLQFLVSIIDPAVAYANNNSNGIESDGGTGTVIIPESVCHTRPVISNMTIVGAETPTSSPLLMVRVSRETAM
;
A
#
# COMPACT_ATOMS: atom_id res chain seq x y z
N MET A 1 -47.98 -39.78 -44.74
CA MET A 1 -46.54 -40.09 -44.63
C MET A 1 -45.81 -38.88 -44.07
N LYS A 2 -44.82 -39.12 -43.21
CA LYS A 2 -44.15 -38.20 -42.29
C LYS A 2 -43.31 -37.08 -42.97
N LYS A 3 -43.01 -36.03 -42.16
CA LYS A 3 -41.78 -35.18 -42.04
C LYS A 3 -41.97 -33.69 -42.45
N HIS A 4 -42.09 -32.76 -41.49
CA HIS A 4 -41.06 -31.94 -40.78
C HIS A 4 -41.04 -30.48 -41.30
N VAL A 5 -41.67 -29.52 -40.58
CA VAL A 5 -41.08 -28.49 -39.67
C VAL A 5 -40.25 -27.41 -40.38
N LEU A 6 -40.70 -26.14 -40.32
CA LEU A 6 -39.88 -24.99 -39.88
C LEU A 6 -40.74 -23.75 -39.56
N LEU A 7 -40.67 -23.28 -38.31
CA LEU A 7 -41.12 -21.96 -37.84
C LEU A 7 -40.04 -20.91 -38.17
N ILE A 8 -40.39 -19.75 -38.75
CA ILE A 8 -39.51 -18.58 -38.79
C ILE A 8 -40.30 -17.29 -38.49
N ALA A 9 -39.92 -16.69 -37.35
CA ALA A 9 -39.80 -15.28 -36.97
C ALA A 9 -40.98 -14.29 -37.17
N LEU A 10 -41.63 -13.97 -36.04
CA LEU A 10 -42.28 -12.68 -35.81
C LEU A 10 -41.24 -11.73 -35.19
N ALA A 11 -40.74 -10.76 -35.95
CA ALA A 11 -39.85 -9.72 -35.41
C ALA A 11 -40.69 -8.65 -34.69
N ALA A 12 -40.67 -8.68 -33.37
CA ALA A 12 -41.22 -7.63 -32.52
C ALA A 12 -40.26 -6.43 -32.51
N GLY A 13 -40.73 -5.28 -32.97
CA GLY A 13 -40.05 -4.00 -32.79
C GLY A 13 -40.10 -3.57 -31.33
N VAL A 14 -38.97 -3.64 -30.64
CA VAL A 14 -38.78 -2.99 -29.34
C VAL A 14 -38.16 -1.62 -29.60
N PHE A 15 -38.92 -0.57 -29.32
CA PHE A 15 -38.41 0.79 -29.21
C PHE A 15 -37.45 0.86 -28.03
N ALA A 16 -36.15 1.00 -28.31
CA ALA A 16 -35.17 1.41 -27.31
C ALA A 16 -35.24 2.94 -27.16
N THR A 17 -35.86 3.42 -26.08
CA THR A 17 -35.65 4.78 -25.60
C THR A 17 -34.23 4.88 -25.05
N ALA A 18 -33.31 5.36 -25.88
CA ALA A 18 -32.00 5.79 -25.43
C ALA A 18 -32.16 7.00 -24.50
N CYS A 19 -31.86 6.83 -23.22
CA CYS A 19 -31.64 7.97 -22.33
C CYS A 19 -30.50 8.81 -22.91
N LYS A 20 -30.83 10.05 -23.29
CA LYS A 20 -29.84 11.09 -23.58
C LYS A 20 -28.96 11.26 -22.35
N LYS A 21 -27.64 11.13 -22.53
CA LYS A 21 -26.63 11.56 -21.57
C LYS A 21 -26.80 13.07 -21.40
N GLU A 22 -27.14 13.53 -20.20
CA GLU A 22 -27.12 14.97 -19.91
C GLU A 22 -25.71 15.49 -20.12
N LYS A 23 -25.60 16.69 -20.69
CA LYS A 23 -24.32 17.39 -20.83
C LYS A 23 -23.77 17.61 -19.42
N GLU A 24 -22.65 16.96 -19.11
CA GLU A 24 -21.86 17.31 -17.93
C GLU A 24 -21.51 18.79 -17.98
N VAL A 25 -21.90 19.52 -16.94
CA VAL A 25 -21.44 20.87 -16.69
C VAL A 25 -19.99 20.73 -16.22
N ALA A 26 -19.05 21.29 -16.96
CA ALA A 26 -17.67 21.38 -16.51
C ALA A 26 -17.63 22.06 -15.12
N GLY A 27 -17.17 21.33 -14.10
CA GLY A 27 -17.11 21.79 -12.71
C GLY A 27 -18.16 21.23 -11.75
N ALA A 28 -18.91 20.18 -12.13
CA ALA A 28 -19.91 19.53 -11.26
C ALA A 28 -19.50 18.12 -10.80
N ASP A 29 -18.22 17.90 -10.51
CA ASP A 29 -17.83 16.79 -9.64
C ASP A 29 -17.54 17.36 -8.24
N ASP A 30 -18.53 17.27 -7.34
CA ASP A 30 -18.43 17.74 -5.95
C ASP A 30 -17.77 16.72 -5.02
N ARG A 31 -17.26 15.61 -5.57
CA ARG A 31 -16.52 14.60 -4.82
C ARG A 31 -15.11 15.10 -4.54
N GLY A 32 -14.99 15.97 -3.54
CA GLY A 32 -13.69 16.38 -3.02
C GLY A 32 -12.83 15.15 -2.71
N LEU A 33 -11.63 15.08 -3.30
CA LEU A 33 -10.60 14.09 -2.98
C LEU A 33 -9.91 14.34 -1.63
N THR A 34 -10.43 15.31 -0.86
CA THR A 34 -10.02 15.52 0.52
C THR A 34 -10.27 14.24 1.30
N ALA A 35 -9.19 13.58 1.72
CA ALA A 35 -9.22 12.51 2.70
C ALA A 35 -10.16 12.93 3.83
N GLY A 36 -11.30 12.25 3.96
CA GLY A 36 -12.41 12.70 4.80
C GLY A 36 -11.89 13.22 6.13
N THR A 37 -12.27 14.45 6.47
CA THR A 37 -11.93 15.07 7.75
C THR A 37 -12.35 14.09 8.83
N ILE A 38 -11.44 13.75 9.75
CA ILE A 38 -11.78 12.89 10.89
C ILE A 38 -12.91 13.60 11.62
N ASN A 39 -14.14 13.09 11.46
CA ASN A 39 -15.31 13.65 12.12
C ASN A 39 -15.21 13.27 13.59
N THR A 40 -14.58 14.16 14.36
CA THR A 40 -14.24 14.01 15.77
C THR A 40 -13.14 12.96 15.96
N PRO A 41 -11.93 13.32 16.45
CA PRO A 41 -11.02 12.32 16.97
C PRO A 41 -11.80 11.48 17.98
N CYS A 42 -11.75 10.15 17.88
CA CYS A 42 -12.24 9.28 18.96
C CYS A 42 -11.35 9.37 20.22
N THR A 43 -10.59 10.47 20.36
CA THR A 43 -9.46 10.63 21.24
C THR A 43 -9.74 11.75 22.24
N GLY A 44 -9.31 11.53 23.47
CA GLY A 44 -8.99 12.59 24.43
C GLY A 44 -7.50 12.93 24.34
N ALA A 45 -6.95 13.11 23.13
CA ALA A 45 -5.51 13.13 22.90
C ALA A 45 -4.76 14.15 23.79
N PHE A 46 -3.87 13.64 24.63
CA PHE A 46 -2.87 14.41 25.36
C PHE A 46 -1.59 14.57 24.49
N GLY A 47 -0.66 15.40 24.94
CA GLY A 47 0.53 15.82 24.16
C GLY A 47 1.37 14.66 23.60
N PRO A 48 2.22 14.93 22.59
CA PRO A 48 2.95 13.90 21.88
C PRO A 48 3.95 13.15 22.77
N VAL A 49 4.08 11.83 22.55
CA VAL A 49 5.06 10.95 23.19
C VAL A 49 5.93 10.28 22.13
N ASP A 50 7.25 10.42 22.26
CA ASP A 50 8.20 9.74 21.38
C ASP A 50 8.17 8.22 21.60
N LEU A 51 8.04 7.47 20.51
CA LEU A 51 8.28 6.03 20.53
C LEU A 51 9.78 5.76 20.57
N PRO A 52 10.21 4.72 21.32
CA PRO A 52 11.61 4.37 21.35
C PRO A 52 12.08 3.86 19.97
N GLU A 53 13.38 3.92 19.72
CA GLU A 53 13.99 3.31 18.53
C GLU A 53 13.70 1.80 18.45
N ILE A 54 13.64 1.10 19.59
CA ILE A 54 13.33 -0.34 19.65
C ILE A 54 12.19 -0.59 20.63
N ILE A 55 11.14 -1.24 20.14
CA ILE A 55 10.08 -1.85 20.94
C ILE A 55 10.37 -3.35 20.97
N SER A 56 10.81 -3.86 22.11
CA SER A 56 11.06 -5.29 22.32
C SER A 56 9.94 -5.89 23.17
N GLY A 57 9.37 -7.01 22.74
CA GLY A 57 8.23 -7.62 23.43
C GLY A 57 6.91 -6.96 23.09
N ASN A 58 5.90 -7.20 23.92
CA ASN A 58 4.56 -6.66 23.70
C ASN A 58 4.47 -5.20 24.17
N ARG A 59 3.82 -4.36 23.37
CA ARG A 59 3.49 -2.97 23.72
C ARG A 59 2.12 -2.61 23.19
N THR A 60 1.36 -1.83 23.96
CA THR A 60 0.10 -1.23 23.50
C THR A 60 0.27 0.28 23.34
N LEU A 61 -0.26 0.81 22.24
CA LEU A 61 -0.42 2.24 21.99
C LEU A 61 -1.90 2.59 22.16
N SER A 62 -2.19 3.52 23.06
CA SER A 62 -3.55 3.93 23.43
C SER A 62 -4.03 5.12 22.61
N ASN A 63 -5.35 5.23 22.42
CA ASN A 63 -5.94 6.30 21.63
C ASN A 63 -6.06 7.65 22.36
N ASP A 64 -5.57 7.75 23.59
CA ASP A 64 -5.47 8.98 24.37
C ASP A 64 -4.13 9.71 24.18
N THR A 65 -3.23 9.17 23.35
CA THR A 65 -1.88 9.68 23.17
C THR A 65 -1.57 9.82 21.67
N ILE A 66 -0.95 10.95 21.29
CA ILE A 66 -0.31 11.07 19.97
C ILE A 66 1.11 10.50 20.10
N TYR A 67 1.46 9.54 19.25
CA TYR A 67 2.81 8.96 19.26
C TYR A 67 3.66 9.55 18.14
N LEU A 68 4.94 9.81 18.43
CA LEU A 68 5.91 10.27 17.43
C LEU A 68 6.90 9.16 17.07
N LEU A 69 7.14 9.00 15.78
CA LEU A 69 8.27 8.25 15.23
C LEU A 69 9.35 9.29 14.89
N ASP A 70 10.38 9.42 15.72
CA ASP A 70 11.55 10.26 15.45
C ASP A 70 12.75 9.40 15.04
N GLY A 71 12.87 9.15 13.74
CA GLY A 71 13.64 8.05 13.19
C GLY A 71 12.83 6.77 13.09
N LYS A 72 13.52 5.68 12.76
CA LYS A 72 12.93 4.36 12.57
C LYS A 72 12.65 3.70 13.92
N THR A 73 11.39 3.31 14.17
CA THR A 73 11.02 2.48 15.32
C THR A 73 10.90 1.03 14.88
N TRP A 74 11.65 0.15 15.53
CA TRP A 74 11.75 -1.27 15.24
C TRP A 74 10.99 -2.09 16.28
N VAL A 75 9.98 -2.85 15.85
CA VAL A 75 9.26 -3.79 16.69
C VAL A 75 9.88 -5.18 16.55
N LYS A 76 10.35 -5.77 17.65
CA LYS A 76 10.94 -7.11 17.69
C LYS A 76 10.43 -7.97 18.84
N ASN A 77 10.46 -9.29 18.67
CA ASN A 77 10.20 -10.28 19.72
C ASN A 77 8.86 -10.11 20.46
N GLY A 78 7.81 -9.66 19.78
CA GLY A 78 6.51 -9.44 20.39
C GLY A 78 5.50 -8.78 19.47
N THR A 79 4.39 -8.33 20.04
CA THR A 79 3.27 -7.70 19.33
C THR A 79 3.13 -6.22 19.70
N LEU A 80 3.14 -5.34 18.69
CA LEU A 80 2.69 -3.96 18.84
C LEU A 80 1.17 -3.93 18.65
N THR A 81 0.42 -3.69 19.72
CA THR A 81 -1.02 -3.46 19.68
C THR A 81 -1.31 -1.97 19.60
N ILE A 82 -2.22 -1.57 18.72
CA ILE A 82 -2.59 -0.17 18.52
C ILE A 82 -4.12 -0.07 18.63
N GLU A 83 -4.59 0.74 19.57
CA GLU A 83 -6.02 0.90 19.81
C GLU A 83 -6.70 1.70 18.67
N PRO A 84 -8.00 1.44 18.38
CA PRO A 84 -8.75 2.23 17.41
C PRO A 84 -8.69 3.74 17.70
N GLY A 85 -8.51 4.55 16.66
CA GLY A 85 -8.42 6.00 16.77
C GLY A 85 -7.04 6.53 17.18
N THR A 86 -6.04 5.67 17.42
CA THR A 86 -4.68 6.12 17.74
C THR A 86 -4.07 6.87 16.56
N VAL A 87 -3.37 7.97 16.86
CA VAL A 87 -2.62 8.76 15.87
C VAL A 87 -1.12 8.61 16.11
N ILE A 88 -0.41 8.20 15.07
CA ILE A 88 1.05 8.07 15.04
C ILE A 88 1.59 9.03 13.98
N LYS A 89 2.61 9.81 14.32
CA LYS A 89 3.17 10.81 13.41
C LYS A 89 4.66 10.59 13.15
N GLY A 90 5.06 10.61 11.88
CA GLY A 90 6.45 10.58 11.46
C GLY A 90 7.07 11.98 11.52
N VAL A 91 8.18 12.12 12.28
CA VAL A 91 8.99 13.35 12.29
C VAL A 91 9.81 13.43 11.01
N LYS A 92 9.67 14.52 10.26
CA LYS A 92 10.48 14.76 9.06
C LYS A 92 11.95 14.93 9.43
N LYS A 93 12.83 14.26 8.68
CA LYS A 93 14.29 14.32 8.90
C LYS A 93 14.95 15.07 7.75
N SER A 94 15.96 15.87 8.07
CA SER A 94 16.76 16.58 7.07
C SER A 94 17.67 15.66 6.26
N THR A 95 18.05 14.52 6.84
CA THR A 95 18.84 13.49 6.17
C THR A 95 17.91 12.37 5.73
N PRO A 96 17.78 12.09 4.42
CA PRO A 96 16.83 11.08 3.95
C PRO A 96 17.01 9.69 4.55
N ALA A 97 18.26 9.20 4.67
CA ALA A 97 18.56 7.91 5.32
C ALA A 97 18.05 7.79 6.77
N GLN A 98 17.85 8.92 7.45
CA GLN A 98 17.32 8.97 8.81
C GLN A 98 15.79 9.01 8.87
N ALA A 99 15.09 9.08 7.73
CA ALA A 99 13.63 9.19 7.65
C ALA A 99 12.93 8.27 8.64
N SER A 100 11.93 8.83 9.33
CA SER A 100 11.12 8.11 10.30
C SER A 100 10.31 7.01 9.65
N GLY A 101 10.04 5.94 10.38
CA GLY A 101 9.22 4.83 9.88
C GLY A 101 8.92 3.83 10.98
N LEU A 102 7.88 3.03 10.78
CA LEU A 102 7.55 1.91 11.67
C LEU A 102 7.94 0.61 10.98
N ILE A 103 8.81 -0.18 11.59
CA ILE A 103 9.27 -1.46 11.03
C ILE A 103 8.88 -2.59 11.97
N ILE A 104 8.01 -3.47 11.48
CA ILE A 104 7.67 -4.73 12.13
C ILE A 104 8.65 -5.78 11.61
N THR A 105 9.59 -6.19 12.46
CA THR A 105 10.64 -7.14 12.06
C THR A 105 10.10 -8.56 11.91
N THR A 106 10.81 -9.39 11.15
CA THR A 106 10.48 -10.81 10.97
C THR A 106 10.33 -11.51 12.33
N GLY A 107 9.17 -12.11 12.57
CA GLY A 107 8.82 -12.78 13.82
C GLY A 107 8.16 -11.89 14.89
N ALA A 108 8.14 -10.56 14.69
CA ALA A 108 7.25 -9.67 15.42
C ALA A 108 5.88 -9.59 14.75
N GLN A 109 4.89 -9.07 15.48
CA GLN A 109 3.53 -8.90 14.99
C GLN A 109 3.03 -7.48 15.23
N ILE A 110 2.09 -7.04 14.41
CA ILE A 110 1.28 -5.86 14.63
C ILE A 110 -0.18 -6.26 14.81
N ASN A 111 -0.83 -5.66 15.78
CA ASN A 111 -2.26 -5.78 16.02
C ASN A 111 -2.87 -4.38 16.00
N ALA A 112 -3.06 -3.85 14.79
CA ALA A 112 -3.67 -2.55 14.53
C ALA A 112 -5.06 -2.79 13.94
N GLN A 113 -6.08 -2.62 14.76
CA GLN A 113 -7.48 -2.86 14.38
C GLN A 113 -8.29 -1.61 14.69
N GLY A 114 -8.28 -0.65 13.77
CA GLY A 114 -9.19 0.49 13.83
C GLY A 114 -10.65 0.07 13.59
N THR A 115 -11.52 1.07 13.48
CA THR A 115 -12.89 0.88 13.01
C THR A 115 -13.22 1.89 11.93
N GLU A 116 -14.34 1.71 11.23
CA GLU A 116 -14.84 2.65 10.24
C GLU A 116 -14.94 4.09 10.78
N THR A 117 -15.38 4.23 12.03
CA THR A 117 -15.55 5.54 12.69
C THR A 117 -14.29 6.01 13.42
N CYS A 118 -13.39 5.09 13.78
CA CYS A 118 -12.17 5.38 14.54
C CYS A 118 -10.97 4.65 13.89
N PRO A 119 -10.57 5.04 12.66
CA PRO A 119 -9.42 4.43 12.02
C PRO A 119 -8.14 4.77 12.80
N ILE A 120 -7.14 3.91 12.71
CA ILE A 120 -5.78 4.23 13.14
C ILE A 120 -5.14 5.08 12.05
N VAL A 121 -4.46 6.17 12.42
CA VAL A 121 -3.87 7.10 11.46
C VAL A 121 -2.38 7.22 11.67
N PHE A 122 -1.62 6.90 10.62
CA PHE A 122 -0.21 7.20 10.49
C PHE A 122 -0.05 8.38 9.53
N THR A 123 0.61 9.46 9.95
CA THR A 123 0.69 10.69 9.14
C THR A 123 1.98 11.49 9.42
N SER A 124 2.19 12.59 8.70
CA SER A 124 3.31 13.51 8.94
C SER A 124 3.14 14.29 10.25
N ASN A 125 4.26 14.61 10.91
CA ASN A 125 4.28 15.54 12.04
C ASN A 125 4.36 17.03 11.63
N GLU A 126 4.49 17.32 10.34
CA GLU A 126 4.56 18.69 9.85
C GLU A 126 3.22 19.43 9.96
N THR A 127 3.28 20.75 10.13
CA THR A 127 2.07 21.60 10.16
C THR A 127 1.42 21.77 8.79
N SER A 128 2.18 21.53 7.72
CA SER A 128 1.72 21.49 6.33
C SER A 128 2.32 20.25 5.68
N PRO A 129 1.70 19.08 5.89
CA PRO A 129 2.20 17.81 5.38
C PRO A 129 2.40 17.83 3.87
N VAL A 130 3.49 17.22 3.41
CA VAL A 130 3.75 16.98 2.00
C VAL A 130 4.19 15.53 1.78
N PRO A 131 3.96 14.98 0.57
CA PRO A 131 4.47 13.66 0.19
C PRO A 131 5.95 13.48 0.58
N GLY A 132 6.30 12.34 1.19
CA GLY A 132 7.68 11.98 1.55
C GLY A 132 8.19 12.59 2.85
N ASP A 133 7.32 13.17 3.68
CA ASP A 133 7.72 13.69 4.99
C ASP A 133 8.28 12.59 5.91
N TRP A 134 7.84 11.35 5.73
CA TRP A 134 8.32 10.18 6.47
C TRP A 134 8.25 8.91 5.60
N GLY A 135 8.82 7.81 6.09
CA GLY A 135 9.04 6.58 5.33
C GLY A 135 7.97 5.50 5.48
N GLY A 136 6.81 5.78 6.03
CA GLY A 136 5.71 4.81 6.06
C GLY A 136 5.86 3.63 7.03
N VAL A 137 5.10 2.57 6.74
CA VAL A 137 5.01 1.35 7.56
C VAL A 137 5.56 0.17 6.78
N VAL A 138 6.50 -0.55 7.39
CA VAL A 138 7.15 -1.73 6.81
C VAL A 138 6.82 -2.96 7.65
N ILE A 139 6.30 -4.01 7.01
CA ILE A 139 6.04 -5.30 7.66
C ILE A 139 6.91 -6.38 7.00
N LEU A 140 7.83 -6.95 7.77
CA LEU A 140 8.72 -8.01 7.33
C LEU A 140 8.17 -9.38 7.76
N GLY A 141 8.02 -10.28 6.79
CA GLY A 141 7.62 -11.66 6.99
C GLY A 141 8.68 -12.66 6.54
N ASN A 142 8.38 -13.94 6.72
CA ASN A 142 9.24 -15.08 6.37
C ASN A 142 8.60 -16.01 5.32
N ALA A 143 7.63 -15.51 4.55
CA ALA A 143 7.09 -16.22 3.40
C ALA A 143 8.05 -16.17 2.20
N LYS A 144 7.77 -16.98 1.19
CA LYS A 144 8.64 -17.13 0.02
C LYS A 144 8.75 -15.82 -0.76
N ILE A 145 9.97 -15.47 -1.14
CA ILE A 145 10.29 -14.38 -2.07
C ILE A 145 11.17 -14.91 -3.21
N CYS A 146 11.27 -14.14 -4.29
CA CYS A 146 12.05 -14.48 -5.48
C CYS A 146 13.42 -13.82 -5.49
N THR A 147 14.32 -14.32 -4.64
CA THR A 147 15.74 -13.96 -4.67
C THR A 147 16.61 -15.21 -4.69
N PRO A 148 17.87 -15.13 -5.18
CA PRO A 148 18.79 -16.28 -5.19
C PRO A 148 19.04 -16.88 -3.81
N THR A 149 18.97 -16.08 -2.74
CA THR A 149 19.22 -16.49 -1.36
C THR A 149 17.94 -16.85 -0.60
N GLY A 150 16.75 -16.54 -1.15
CA GLY A 150 15.46 -16.69 -0.47
C GLY A 150 15.20 -15.65 0.63
N THR A 151 16.09 -14.67 0.78
CA THR A 151 15.97 -13.53 1.70
C THR A 151 16.46 -12.24 1.06
N ALA A 152 16.00 -11.10 1.56
CA ALA A 152 16.36 -9.77 1.07
C ALA A 152 16.24 -8.70 2.17
N GLN A 153 16.64 -7.48 1.84
CA GLN A 153 16.42 -6.27 2.63
C GLN A 153 15.48 -5.36 1.84
N ILE A 154 14.64 -4.60 2.55
CA ILE A 154 13.83 -3.56 1.91
C ILE A 154 14.78 -2.45 1.46
N GLU A 155 14.53 -1.91 0.28
CA GLU A 155 15.27 -0.73 -0.18
C GLU A 155 15.13 0.45 0.79
N GLY A 156 16.14 1.34 0.79
CA GLY A 156 16.20 2.41 1.77
C GLY A 156 16.50 1.96 3.23
N ILE A 157 16.46 0.66 3.55
CA ILE A 157 16.80 0.09 4.85
C ILE A 157 18.12 -0.70 4.79
N THR A 158 19.23 0.02 4.89
CA THR A 158 20.58 -0.55 4.76
C THR A 158 21.25 -0.88 6.10
N ALA A 159 20.66 -0.47 7.22
CA ALA A 159 21.17 -0.72 8.56
C ALA A 159 20.05 -0.77 9.60
N ALA A 160 20.31 -1.49 10.69
CA ALA A 160 19.45 -1.53 11.86
C ALA A 160 20.30 -1.52 13.15
N PRO A 161 19.72 -1.15 14.30
CA PRO A 161 20.42 -1.22 15.59
C PRO A 161 20.92 -2.63 15.93
N PRO A 162 21.94 -2.77 16.80
CA PRO A 162 22.44 -4.07 17.23
C PRO A 162 21.34 -5.02 17.74
N GLY A 163 21.33 -6.24 17.22
CA GLY A 163 20.35 -7.27 17.61
C GLY A 163 18.93 -7.05 17.06
N VAL A 164 18.78 -6.26 15.98
CA VAL A 164 17.56 -6.11 15.19
C VAL A 164 17.76 -6.78 13.83
N THR A 165 16.87 -7.71 13.47
CA THR A 165 16.86 -8.33 12.14
C THR A 165 15.97 -7.50 11.22
N TYR A 166 16.52 -7.08 10.07
CA TYR A 166 15.83 -6.26 9.07
C TYR A 166 15.80 -6.93 7.69
N THR A 167 16.05 -8.23 7.65
CA THR A 167 15.87 -9.07 6.45
C THR A 167 14.51 -9.74 6.47
N TYR A 168 13.88 -9.87 5.30
CA TYR A 168 12.64 -10.61 5.09
C TYR A 168 12.86 -11.79 4.14
N GLY A 169 11.83 -12.63 4.00
CA GLY A 169 11.85 -13.82 3.16
C GLY A 169 12.10 -15.11 3.94
N GLY A 170 11.70 -16.23 3.35
CA GLY A 170 11.79 -17.56 3.94
C GLY A 170 10.94 -18.56 3.17
N THR A 171 10.35 -19.53 3.88
CA THR A 171 9.56 -20.60 3.26
C THR A 171 8.18 -20.80 3.91
N THR A 172 7.83 -20.00 4.92
CA THR A 172 6.62 -20.21 5.73
C THR A 172 5.46 -19.40 5.15
N ALA A 173 4.73 -20.01 4.22
CA ALA A 173 3.64 -19.37 3.49
C ALA A 173 2.47 -18.91 4.38
N ASP A 174 2.21 -19.59 5.50
CA ASP A 174 1.11 -19.35 6.43
C ASP A 174 1.52 -18.56 7.68
N ALA A 175 2.74 -18.02 7.71
CA ALA A 175 3.17 -17.17 8.80
C ALA A 175 2.29 -15.92 8.91
N THR A 176 2.11 -15.46 10.15
CA THR A 176 1.35 -14.25 10.46
C THR A 176 2.27 -13.17 11.01
N SER A 177 2.15 -11.98 10.46
CA SER A 177 2.65 -10.72 11.00
C SER A 177 1.56 -9.99 11.79
N GLY A 178 0.40 -10.62 12.00
CA GLY A 178 -0.73 -10.11 12.77
C GLY A 178 -1.88 -9.56 11.93
N ILE A 179 -2.51 -8.49 12.42
CA ILE A 179 -3.69 -7.85 11.82
C ILE A 179 -3.43 -6.36 11.62
N PHE A 180 -3.73 -5.87 10.42
CA PHE A 180 -3.66 -4.47 10.05
C PHE A 180 -4.95 -4.09 9.34
N SER A 181 -5.85 -3.40 10.04
CA SER A 181 -7.20 -3.14 9.57
C SER A 181 -7.77 -1.80 10.02
N TYR A 182 -8.53 -1.15 9.14
CA TYR A 182 -9.04 0.22 9.30
C TYR A 182 -7.90 1.18 9.64
N VAL A 183 -6.92 1.25 8.73
CA VAL A 183 -5.73 2.08 8.87
C VAL A 183 -5.63 3.07 7.72
N ARG A 184 -5.25 4.31 8.03
CA ARG A 184 -4.83 5.34 7.06
C ARG A 184 -3.36 5.62 7.22
N ILE A 185 -2.64 5.66 6.10
CA ILE A 185 -1.22 6.03 6.03
C ILE A 185 -1.13 7.23 5.08
N GLU A 186 -0.58 8.34 5.55
CA GLU A 186 -0.64 9.62 4.83
C GLU A 186 0.74 10.26 4.73
N TYR A 187 1.06 10.84 3.57
CA TYR A 187 2.28 11.63 3.36
C TYR A 187 3.59 10.87 3.63
N ALA A 188 3.55 9.53 3.48
CA ALA A 188 4.73 8.65 3.49
C ALA A 188 5.50 8.78 2.16
N GLY A 189 6.45 7.89 1.85
CA GLY A 189 7.18 7.96 0.57
C GLY A 189 8.61 8.47 0.64
N ALA A 190 9.27 8.49 1.80
CA ALA A 190 10.55 9.21 1.93
C ALA A 190 11.64 8.68 0.99
N VAL A 191 12.09 9.54 0.07
CA VAL A 191 13.13 9.23 -0.92
C VAL A 191 14.49 9.12 -0.26
N ILE A 192 15.02 7.92 -0.02
CA ILE A 192 16.26 7.71 0.73
C ILE A 192 17.49 8.03 -0.12
N SER A 193 17.49 7.55 -1.37
CA SER A 193 18.42 7.93 -2.43
C SER A 193 17.75 7.68 -3.78
N GLN A 194 18.37 8.05 -4.90
CA GLN A 194 17.79 7.85 -6.22
C GLN A 194 17.44 6.36 -6.46
N GLY A 195 16.17 6.04 -6.70
CA GLY A 195 15.70 4.67 -6.95
C GLY A 195 15.85 3.76 -5.73
N ASN A 196 15.82 4.34 -4.53
CA ASN A 196 15.66 3.62 -3.26
C ASN A 196 14.81 4.49 -2.36
N GLU A 197 13.53 4.15 -2.28
CA GLU A 197 12.53 4.94 -1.60
C GLU A 197 11.83 4.07 -0.54
N LEU A 198 10.94 4.65 0.25
CA LEU A 198 10.17 3.92 1.26
C LEU A 198 8.70 4.28 1.07
N ASN A 199 7.83 3.29 1.09
CA ASN A 199 6.48 3.41 0.55
C ASN A 199 5.43 3.79 1.60
N GLY A 200 4.16 3.87 1.20
CA GLY A 200 3.03 3.97 2.13
C GLY A 200 2.97 2.75 3.04
N LEU A 201 2.62 1.60 2.48
CA LEU A 201 2.69 0.30 3.15
C LEU A 201 3.59 -0.66 2.37
N THR A 202 4.75 -0.97 2.94
CA THR A 202 5.70 -1.95 2.39
C THR A 202 5.49 -3.32 3.04
N LEU A 203 5.35 -4.36 2.22
CA LEU A 203 5.08 -5.74 2.62
C LEU A 203 6.17 -6.67 2.09
N GLY A 204 7.20 -6.92 2.90
CA GLY A 204 8.29 -7.81 2.53
C GLY A 204 8.04 -9.26 2.94
N GLY A 205 7.78 -10.16 1.98
CA GLY A 205 7.64 -11.60 2.24
C GLY A 205 6.56 -11.94 3.26
N VAL A 206 5.45 -11.21 3.26
CA VAL A 206 4.37 -11.40 4.25
C VAL A 206 3.51 -12.62 3.88
N GLY A 207 3.26 -13.48 4.87
CA GLY A 207 2.51 -14.73 4.71
C GLY A 207 0.99 -14.56 4.69
N CYS A 208 0.28 -15.57 4.19
CA CYS A 208 -1.19 -15.58 4.12
C CYS A 208 -1.91 -15.74 5.47
N GLY A 209 -1.16 -15.96 6.56
CA GLY A 209 -1.68 -15.90 7.92
C GLY A 209 -1.88 -14.47 8.44
N THR A 210 -1.32 -13.46 7.77
CA THR A 210 -1.53 -12.04 8.09
C THR A 210 -2.86 -11.56 7.54
N LYS A 211 -3.60 -10.75 8.31
CA LYS A 211 -4.86 -10.14 7.86
C LYS A 211 -4.66 -8.66 7.52
N LEU A 212 -4.91 -8.30 6.26
CA LEU A 212 -4.91 -6.93 5.75
C LEU A 212 -6.33 -6.58 5.24
N ASP A 213 -6.97 -5.56 5.82
CA ASP A 213 -8.40 -5.29 5.56
C ASP A 213 -8.80 -3.83 5.82
N HIS A 214 -9.35 -3.10 4.85
CA HIS A 214 -9.68 -1.66 4.96
C HIS A 214 -8.45 -0.80 5.27
N ILE A 215 -7.56 -0.68 4.31
CA ILE A 215 -6.33 0.12 4.45
C ILE A 215 -6.34 1.18 3.35
N ALA A 216 -5.96 2.41 3.70
CA ALA A 216 -5.81 3.47 2.74
C ALA A 216 -4.45 4.15 2.82
N THR A 217 -3.85 4.44 1.67
CA THR A 217 -2.64 5.24 1.53
C THR A 217 -2.95 6.52 0.75
N TYR A 218 -2.44 7.65 1.23
CA TYR A 218 -2.81 8.98 0.77
C TYR A 218 -1.59 9.87 0.57
N TYR A 219 -1.46 10.47 -0.62
CA TYR A 219 -0.49 11.50 -0.96
C TYR A 219 0.95 11.13 -0.55
N GLY A 220 1.37 9.90 -0.82
CA GLY A 220 2.76 9.46 -0.65
C GLY A 220 3.69 9.98 -1.76
N ALA A 221 4.98 10.13 -1.48
CA ALA A 221 6.00 10.51 -2.48
C ALA A 221 6.54 9.33 -3.30
N ASP A 222 6.07 8.13 -3.00
CA ASP A 222 6.45 6.85 -3.58
C ASP A 222 5.21 5.96 -3.63
N ASP A 223 5.32 4.64 -3.75
CA ASP A 223 4.16 3.77 -3.89
C ASP A 223 3.17 3.81 -2.73
N GLY A 224 1.89 3.65 -3.07
CA GLY A 224 0.83 3.49 -2.09
C GLY A 224 0.97 2.18 -1.31
N PHE A 225 1.05 1.07 -2.04
CA PHE A 225 1.23 -0.27 -1.49
C PHE A 225 2.27 -0.99 -2.31
N GLU A 226 3.23 -1.61 -1.65
CA GLU A 226 4.32 -2.30 -2.32
C GLU A 226 4.52 -3.68 -1.71
N PHE A 227 4.46 -4.69 -2.55
CA PHE A 227 4.54 -6.09 -2.15
C PHE A 227 5.82 -6.73 -2.68
N PHE A 228 6.84 -6.78 -1.83
CA PHE A 228 8.06 -7.52 -2.14
C PHE A 228 7.92 -9.01 -1.79
N GLY A 229 7.37 -9.79 -2.72
CA GLY A 229 7.17 -11.22 -2.56
C GLY A 229 6.16 -11.59 -1.47
N GLY A 230 6.13 -12.86 -1.08
CA GLY A 230 5.13 -13.39 -0.14
C GLY A 230 3.78 -13.71 -0.79
N ASN A 231 2.79 -13.96 0.04
CA ASN A 231 1.49 -14.48 -0.37
C ASN A 231 0.34 -14.00 0.53
N VAL A 232 0.53 -12.89 1.25
CA VAL A 232 -0.52 -12.24 2.05
C VAL A 232 -1.73 -11.90 1.18
N ASN A 233 -2.93 -12.15 1.70
CA ASN A 233 -4.17 -11.73 1.05
C ASN A 233 -4.64 -10.42 1.66
N ALA A 234 -5.32 -9.58 0.89
CA ALA A 234 -5.90 -8.34 1.41
C ALA A 234 -7.25 -8.02 0.78
N LYS A 235 -8.06 -7.25 1.51
CA LYS A 235 -9.33 -6.71 1.01
C LYS A 235 -9.49 -5.23 1.32
N TYR A 236 -10.21 -4.51 0.46
CA TYR A 236 -10.54 -3.10 0.64
C TYR A 236 -9.28 -2.23 0.79
N LEU A 237 -8.52 -2.12 -0.29
CA LEU A 237 -7.34 -1.26 -0.35
C LEU A 237 -7.66 -0.01 -1.18
N LEU A 238 -7.29 1.15 -0.67
CA LEU A 238 -7.48 2.44 -1.33
C LEU A 238 -6.14 3.17 -1.42
N ALA A 239 -5.66 3.44 -2.63
CA ALA A 239 -4.47 4.25 -2.87
C ALA A 239 -4.89 5.56 -3.56
N VAL A 240 -4.52 6.70 -2.97
CA VAL A 240 -4.92 8.02 -3.46
C VAL A 240 -3.68 8.90 -3.64
N ALA A 241 -3.45 9.31 -4.89
CA ALA A 241 -2.48 10.32 -5.27
C ALA A 241 -1.04 10.09 -4.76
N ASN A 242 -0.63 8.82 -4.65
CA ASN A 242 0.77 8.47 -4.43
C ASN A 242 1.61 8.82 -5.67
N HIS A 243 2.85 9.26 -5.50
CA HIS A 243 3.59 9.92 -6.58
C HIS A 243 4.18 8.97 -7.62
N ASP A 244 4.59 7.78 -7.21
CA ASP A 244 4.93 6.68 -8.11
C ASP A 244 3.70 5.77 -8.21
N ASP A 245 3.76 4.49 -7.92
CA ASP A 245 2.67 3.56 -8.22
C ASP A 245 1.62 3.42 -7.12
N GLN A 246 0.36 3.27 -7.51
CA GLN A 246 -0.70 3.09 -6.51
C GLN A 246 -0.61 1.70 -5.86
N PHE A 247 -0.20 0.70 -6.64
CA PHE A 247 0.05 -0.66 -6.20
C PHE A 247 1.24 -1.22 -6.99
N ASP A 248 2.33 -1.56 -6.31
CA ASP A 248 3.45 -2.28 -6.90
C ASP A 248 3.56 -3.71 -6.34
N PHE A 249 3.88 -4.64 -7.23
CA PHE A 249 4.04 -6.04 -6.93
C PHE A 249 5.34 -6.56 -7.50
N ASP A 250 6.14 -7.11 -6.60
CA ASP A 250 7.49 -7.43 -6.97
C ASP A 250 7.98 -8.71 -6.28
N PHE A 251 9.20 -9.15 -6.60
CA PHE A 251 9.87 -10.29 -5.96
C PHE A 251 9.02 -11.56 -5.79
N GLY A 252 8.15 -11.84 -6.77
CA GLY A 252 7.39 -13.08 -6.82
C GLY A 252 6.10 -13.09 -5.98
N TYR A 253 5.53 -11.93 -5.66
CA TYR A 253 4.30 -11.85 -4.87
C TYR A 253 3.15 -12.65 -5.50
N ARG A 254 2.43 -13.44 -4.68
CA ARG A 254 1.41 -14.40 -5.12
C ARG A 254 0.14 -14.42 -4.28
N GLY A 255 -0.15 -13.32 -3.57
CA GLY A 255 -1.37 -13.19 -2.79
C GLY A 255 -2.62 -12.95 -3.65
N SER A 256 -3.78 -13.04 -2.99
CA SER A 256 -5.08 -12.68 -3.56
C SER A 256 -5.61 -11.39 -2.94
N LEU A 257 -5.96 -10.45 -3.79
CA LEU A 257 -6.39 -9.09 -3.45
C LEU A 257 -7.81 -8.86 -3.97
N GLN A 258 -8.69 -8.28 -3.15
CA GLN A 258 -10.08 -8.01 -3.55
C GLN A 258 -10.56 -6.62 -3.13
N PHE A 259 -11.28 -5.91 -4.00
CA PHE A 259 -11.79 -4.55 -3.76
C PHE A 259 -10.66 -3.53 -3.63
N LEU A 260 -10.00 -3.27 -4.75
CA LEU A 260 -8.89 -2.32 -4.84
C LEU A 260 -9.38 -1.05 -5.55
N VAL A 261 -9.01 0.10 -5.02
CA VAL A 261 -9.28 1.39 -5.66
C VAL A 261 -7.99 2.20 -5.71
N SER A 262 -7.65 2.68 -6.90
CA SER A 262 -6.59 3.65 -7.15
C SER A 262 -7.25 4.94 -7.65
N ILE A 263 -6.83 6.09 -7.12
CA ILE A 263 -7.32 7.41 -7.55
C ILE A 263 -6.14 8.34 -7.75
N ILE A 264 -6.01 8.89 -8.96
CA ILE A 264 -5.08 9.97 -9.29
C ILE A 264 -5.79 11.30 -9.11
N ASP A 265 -5.16 12.23 -8.39
CA ASP A 265 -5.65 13.59 -8.17
C ASP A 265 -5.07 14.52 -9.26
N PRO A 266 -5.90 15.06 -10.17
CA PRO A 266 -5.42 15.96 -11.24
C PRO A 266 -4.79 17.25 -10.71
N ALA A 267 -4.99 17.61 -9.45
CA ALA A 267 -4.38 18.79 -8.83
C ALA A 267 -2.95 18.54 -8.32
N VAL A 268 -2.51 17.28 -8.25
CA VAL A 268 -1.16 16.91 -7.82
C VAL A 268 -0.18 16.94 -9.00
N ALA A 269 0.98 17.55 -8.79
CA ALA A 269 2.10 17.49 -9.72
C ALA A 269 2.93 16.24 -9.40
N TYR A 270 2.63 15.15 -10.09
CA TYR A 270 3.39 13.91 -10.00
C TYR A 270 4.82 14.15 -10.50
N ALA A 271 5.82 13.73 -9.72
CA ALA A 271 7.18 13.63 -10.23
C ALA A 271 7.12 12.75 -11.50
N ASN A 272 7.96 13.06 -12.51
CA ASN A 272 8.21 12.25 -13.73
C ASN A 272 7.02 11.68 -14.56
N ASN A 273 5.74 11.99 -14.25
CA ASN A 273 4.54 11.39 -14.84
C ASN A 273 4.48 9.85 -14.76
N ASN A 274 5.16 9.22 -13.79
CA ASN A 274 5.23 7.76 -13.70
C ASN A 274 4.17 7.15 -12.78
N SER A 275 3.23 7.95 -12.25
CA SER A 275 2.23 7.37 -11.35
C SER A 275 1.27 6.42 -12.08
N ASN A 276 1.51 5.11 -11.98
CA ASN A 276 0.67 4.08 -12.57
C ASN A 276 -0.36 3.57 -11.56
N GLY A 277 -1.44 2.97 -12.08
CA GLY A 277 -2.41 2.31 -11.22
C GLY A 277 -1.87 1.00 -10.65
N ILE A 278 -1.05 0.30 -11.42
CA ILE A 278 -0.34 -0.93 -11.04
C ILE A 278 1.04 -0.90 -11.70
N GLU A 279 2.09 -1.23 -10.94
CA GLU A 279 3.35 -1.78 -11.44
C GLU A 279 3.46 -3.26 -11.00
N SER A 280 4.08 -4.09 -11.84
CA SER A 280 4.26 -5.50 -11.50
C SER A 280 5.45 -6.11 -12.21
N ASP A 281 6.46 -6.40 -11.40
CA ASP A 281 7.82 -6.68 -11.83
C ASP A 281 8.32 -8.04 -11.32
N GLY A 282 9.42 -8.50 -11.92
CA GLY A 282 9.85 -9.90 -11.92
C GLY A 282 11.01 -10.24 -11.00
N GLY A 283 11.30 -9.44 -9.97
CA GLY A 283 12.46 -9.60 -9.08
C GLY A 283 13.80 -9.24 -9.75
N THR A 284 14.72 -8.67 -8.98
CA THR A 284 15.96 -8.09 -9.53
C THR A 284 17.10 -9.11 -9.70
N GLY A 285 17.81 -9.05 -10.83
CA GLY A 285 19.15 -9.64 -10.98
C GLY A 285 19.49 -10.29 -12.31
N THR A 286 20.80 -10.45 -12.57
CA THR A 286 21.38 -11.17 -13.72
C THR A 286 21.26 -12.69 -13.63
N VAL A 287 20.75 -13.21 -12.51
CA VAL A 287 20.57 -14.63 -12.27
C VAL A 287 19.18 -15.02 -12.72
N ILE A 288 19.10 -15.79 -13.82
CA ILE A 288 17.85 -16.39 -14.28
C ILE A 288 17.35 -17.36 -13.21
N ILE A 289 16.45 -16.90 -12.34
CA ILE A 289 15.64 -17.81 -11.53
C ILE A 289 14.64 -18.45 -12.50
N PRO A 290 14.56 -19.80 -12.60
CA PRO A 290 13.74 -20.45 -13.59
C PRO A 290 12.30 -19.90 -13.60
N GLU A 291 11.87 -19.47 -14.79
CA GLU A 291 10.57 -18.83 -15.06
C GLU A 291 9.40 -19.61 -14.41
N SER A 292 9.48 -20.94 -14.43
CA SER A 292 8.52 -21.84 -13.78
C SER A 292 8.34 -21.71 -12.24
N VAL A 293 9.20 -20.97 -11.52
CA VAL A 293 9.23 -20.93 -10.05
C VAL A 293 9.15 -19.51 -9.45
N CYS A 294 9.32 -18.45 -10.27
CA CYS A 294 9.49 -17.08 -9.78
C CYS A 294 8.84 -15.94 -10.58
N HIS A 295 7.55 -16.05 -10.90
CA HIS A 295 6.78 -14.89 -11.35
C HIS A 295 6.06 -14.20 -10.21
N THR A 296 6.11 -12.88 -10.19
CA THR A 296 5.08 -12.06 -9.54
C THR A 296 3.76 -12.28 -10.28
N ARG A 297 2.75 -12.70 -9.53
CA ARG A 297 1.45 -13.09 -10.06
C ARG A 297 0.38 -12.87 -8.99
N PRO A 298 0.09 -11.61 -8.64
CA PRO A 298 -1.05 -11.30 -7.78
C PRO A 298 -2.34 -11.75 -8.45
N VAL A 299 -3.30 -12.22 -7.65
CA VAL A 299 -4.67 -12.46 -8.10
C VAL A 299 -5.53 -11.31 -7.63
N ILE A 300 -5.90 -10.40 -8.53
CA ILE A 300 -6.68 -9.20 -8.21
C ILE A 300 -8.13 -9.39 -8.69
N SER A 301 -9.09 -9.14 -7.79
CA SER A 301 -10.53 -9.20 -8.08
C SER A 301 -11.22 -7.89 -7.69
N ASN A 302 -12.12 -7.38 -8.53
CA ASN A 302 -12.88 -6.15 -8.27
C ASN A 302 -11.98 -4.91 -8.03
N MET A 303 -11.17 -4.55 -9.02
CA MET A 303 -10.33 -3.34 -8.98
C MET A 303 -10.92 -2.20 -9.81
N THR A 304 -10.80 -0.99 -9.31
CA THR A 304 -11.11 0.26 -10.00
C THR A 304 -9.87 1.14 -10.02
N ILE A 305 -9.48 1.64 -11.19
CA ILE A 305 -8.41 2.62 -11.36
C ILE A 305 -9.05 3.88 -11.93
N VAL A 306 -8.98 4.97 -11.17
CA VAL A 306 -9.46 6.30 -11.57
C VAL A 306 -8.25 7.16 -11.88
N GLY A 307 -7.92 7.29 -13.17
CA GLY A 307 -6.84 8.17 -13.64
C GLY A 307 -7.30 9.62 -13.82
N ALA A 308 -6.35 10.48 -14.18
CA ALA A 308 -6.58 11.88 -14.53
C ALA A 308 -6.10 12.20 -15.95
N GLU A 309 -6.86 13.04 -16.66
CA GLU A 309 -6.38 13.70 -17.88
C GLU A 309 -5.58 14.94 -17.46
N THR A 310 -4.27 14.98 -17.71
CA THR A 310 -3.50 16.22 -17.56
C THR A 310 -3.34 16.89 -18.93
N PRO A 311 -3.30 18.24 -19.01
CA PRO A 311 -3.14 18.95 -20.28
C PRO A 311 -1.80 18.70 -20.98
N THR A 312 -0.84 18.03 -20.33
CA THR A 312 0.57 17.99 -20.74
C THR A 312 1.18 16.58 -20.84
N SER A 313 0.45 15.50 -20.54
CA SER A 313 0.97 14.13 -20.72
C SER A 313 -0.09 13.15 -21.25
N SER A 314 0.40 12.06 -21.86
CA SER A 314 -0.38 10.85 -22.14
C SER A 314 -1.15 10.42 -20.89
N PRO A 315 -2.33 9.77 -21.02
CA PRO A 315 -3.15 9.42 -19.86
C PRO A 315 -2.33 8.71 -18.77
N LEU A 316 -2.42 9.21 -17.52
CA LEU A 316 -1.84 8.61 -16.31
C LEU A 316 -2.61 7.34 -15.90
N LEU A 317 -2.97 6.53 -16.89
CA LEU A 317 -3.75 5.31 -16.73
C LEU A 317 -2.97 4.18 -17.38
N MET A 318 -1.93 3.72 -16.69
CA MET A 318 -1.21 2.53 -17.11
C MET A 318 -1.32 1.46 -16.03
N VAL A 319 -1.61 0.25 -16.49
CA VAL A 319 -1.12 -0.96 -15.84
C VAL A 319 0.24 -1.19 -16.47
N ARG A 320 1.29 -1.01 -15.70
CA ARG A 320 2.65 -1.31 -16.11
C ARG A 320 2.94 -2.75 -15.72
N VAL A 321 3.23 -3.56 -16.73
CA VAL A 321 3.75 -4.91 -16.52
C VAL A 321 5.12 -4.90 -17.15
N SER A 322 6.15 -4.75 -16.33
CA SER A 322 7.51 -4.88 -16.81
C SER A 322 7.87 -6.36 -16.79
N ARG A 323 8.21 -6.90 -17.96
CA ARG A 323 9.06 -8.08 -18.03
C ARG A 323 10.46 -7.52 -18.13
N GLU A 324 11.19 -7.48 -17.03
CA GLU A 324 12.62 -7.24 -17.11
C GLU A 324 13.27 -8.41 -17.87
N THR A 325 13.31 -8.29 -19.20
CA THR A 325 14.21 -9.12 -20.00
C THR A 325 15.61 -8.58 -19.76
N ALA A 326 16.42 -9.37 -19.06
CA ALA A 326 17.84 -9.12 -18.88
C ALA A 326 18.48 -8.62 -20.19
N MET A 327 19.13 -7.46 -20.15
CA MET A 327 20.18 -7.12 -21.11
C MET A 327 21.45 -7.92 -20.78
#